data_AF-H2YX12-F1
#
_entry.id   AF-H2YX12-F1
#
_cell.length_a   1.000
_cell.length_b   1.000
_cell.length_c   1.000
_cell.angle_alpha   90.00
_cell.angle_beta   90.00
_cell.angle_gamma   90.00
#
_symmetry.space_group_name_H-M   'P 1'
#
loop_
_entity.id
_entity.type
_entity.pdbx_description
1 polymer ?
#
loop_
_entity_poly.entity_id
_entity_poly.type
_entity_poly.pdbx_seq_one_letter_code
_entity_poly.pdbx_strand_id
1 'polypeptide(L)'
;MFFSMLFGGGTFVYLNNKRQLIRCHHKDVENTCNAYAEKWKGTKIKLYQYQTCPFCTKTRCFLQAQGIPFENIEVHPIFKKEIQFSKSKKVPLVTVEKNGKLQQLSDSSLIISVLSSYMINNDREIEELVKCYPITTVVNEKGKAEKVILNKHWLISEEPVVQTAENDPRKEEAKWRFWVDDYLVHLISPNVYRTYREAFQAFDYHVKQGRFNGTWEGVVAKYLGSVAMWGIAKKLKKKYKLEENVRLDLYRACNTWTEAIGKDRTFMGGSKPNLADVSVFGVLSVMENLDAFQDVLKHTSIKKWYYKTKQAIEEHNGQNLNLNISA
;
A
#
# COMPACT_ATOMS: atom_id res chain seq x y z
N MET A 1 5.61 -35.33 32.40
CA MET A 1 7.03 -35.50 32.76
C MET A 1 7.81 -34.47 31.95
N PHE A 2 8.02 -33.27 32.53
CA PHE A 2 9.33 -32.61 32.75
C PHE A 2 10.12 -32.31 31.46
N PHE A 3 10.58 -31.11 31.08
CA PHE A 3 10.80 -29.78 31.70
C PHE A 3 11.16 -28.82 30.51
N SER A 4 10.59 -27.60 30.34
CA SER A 4 11.17 -26.26 30.64
C SER A 4 12.71 -26.13 30.46
N MET A 5 13.35 -25.06 29.99
CA MET A 5 13.16 -23.60 30.06
C MET A 5 14.37 -22.95 29.35
N LEU A 6 14.26 -21.71 28.85
CA LEU A 6 15.25 -20.63 29.06
C LEU A 6 14.74 -19.32 28.40
N PHE A 7 13.64 -18.81 28.97
CA PHE A 7 13.46 -17.38 29.15
C PHE A 7 14.01 -17.04 30.54
N GLY A 8 14.86 -16.04 30.64
CA GLY A 8 15.25 -15.38 31.88
C GLY A 8 15.59 -13.94 31.53
N GLY A 9 15.19 -12.93 32.26
CA GLY A 9 14.47 -12.85 33.52
C GLY A 9 14.50 -11.36 33.91
N GLY A 10 13.45 -10.88 34.55
CA GLY A 10 13.36 -9.47 34.93
C GLY A 10 11.97 -9.06 35.37
N THR A 11 11.42 -9.78 36.34
CA THR A 11 10.21 -9.40 37.06
C THR A 11 10.53 -8.19 37.94
N PHE A 12 9.75 -7.11 37.84
CA PHE A 12 9.63 -6.15 38.95
C PHE A 12 8.15 -5.94 39.30
N VAL A 13 7.91 -5.92 40.60
CA VAL A 13 6.64 -6.12 41.27
C VAL A 13 5.87 -4.80 41.43
N TYR A 14 4.58 -4.87 41.09
CA TYR A 14 3.39 -4.20 41.66
C TYR A 14 3.56 -2.85 42.39
N LEU A 15 2.76 -1.86 41.98
CA LEU A 15 1.94 -1.10 42.92
C LEU A 15 0.66 -0.57 42.26
N ASN A 16 -0.42 -0.76 43.00
CA ASN A 16 -1.82 -0.55 42.68
C ASN A 16 -2.18 0.93 42.89
N ASN A 17 -2.91 1.59 41.96
CA ASN A 17 -4.04 2.45 42.38
C ASN A 17 -4.92 2.93 41.21
N LYS A 18 -6.17 2.43 41.26
CA LYS A 18 -7.45 3.11 41.01
C LYS A 18 -7.68 3.82 39.66
N ARG A 19 -8.50 3.13 38.86
CA ARG A 19 -9.74 3.61 38.20
C ARG A 19 -9.81 5.12 37.90
N GLN A 20 -9.71 5.46 36.62
CA GLN A 20 -10.70 6.31 35.96
C GLN A 20 -11.07 5.71 34.61
N LEU A 21 -12.33 5.28 34.49
CA LEU A 21 -12.99 5.00 33.22
C LEU A 21 -13.10 6.33 32.46
N ILE A 22 -12.27 6.52 31.43
CA ILE A 22 -12.47 7.63 30.50
C ILE A 22 -13.47 7.16 29.43
N ARG A 23 -14.65 7.76 29.50
CA ARG A 23 -15.71 7.71 28.47
C ARG A 23 -15.10 7.95 27.09
N CYS A 24 -15.45 7.10 26.12
CA CYS A 24 -15.23 7.37 24.71
C CYS A 24 -15.89 8.71 24.32
N HIS A 25 -15.08 9.73 24.07
CA HIS A 25 -15.57 10.98 23.51
C HIS A 25 -15.77 10.82 22.01
N HIS A 26 -17.03 10.67 21.63
CA HIS A 26 -17.51 10.66 20.25
C HIS A 26 -17.64 12.11 19.73
N LYS A 27 -16.54 12.88 19.67
CA LYS A 27 -16.59 14.31 19.28
C LYS A 27 -15.58 14.83 18.24
N ASP A 28 -14.61 14.08 17.73
CA ASP A 28 -13.52 14.67 16.91
C ASP A 28 -13.34 14.12 15.48
N VAL A 29 -14.40 13.66 14.82
CA VAL A 29 -14.30 13.32 13.37
C VAL A 29 -14.44 14.57 12.49
N GLU A 30 -15.31 15.52 12.84
CA GLU A 30 -15.55 16.71 12.01
C GLU A 30 -14.41 17.74 12.10
N ASN A 31 -13.84 17.95 13.29
CA ASN A 31 -12.76 18.90 13.52
C ASN A 31 -11.44 18.48 12.85
N THR A 32 -11.17 17.18 12.73
CA THR A 32 -9.94 16.65 12.10
C THR A 32 -10.00 16.71 10.57
N CYS A 33 -11.16 16.43 9.96
CA CYS A 33 -11.35 16.56 8.50
C CYS A 33 -11.13 18.01 8.01
N ASN A 34 -11.61 19.01 8.75
CA ASN A 34 -11.40 20.42 8.41
C ASN A 34 -9.92 20.83 8.53
N ALA A 35 -9.21 20.34 9.55
CA ALA A 35 -7.78 20.62 9.74
C ALA A 35 -6.91 20.02 8.61
N TYR A 36 -7.20 18.79 8.18
CA TYR A 36 -6.47 18.18 7.05
C TYR A 36 -6.79 18.86 5.72
N ALA A 37 -8.05 19.24 5.48
CA ALA A 37 -8.42 19.97 4.27
C ALA A 37 -7.67 21.32 4.17
N GLU A 38 -7.57 22.06 5.28
CA GLU A 38 -6.79 23.31 5.32
C GLU A 38 -5.29 23.06 5.11
N LYS A 39 -4.74 21.94 5.59
CA LYS A 39 -3.33 21.59 5.39
C LYS A 39 -2.96 21.41 3.92
N TRP A 40 -3.88 20.92 3.10
CA TRP A 40 -3.67 20.75 1.65
C TRP A 40 -4.08 21.97 0.82
N LYS A 41 -4.57 23.04 1.45
CA LYS A 41 -4.95 24.27 0.75
C LYS A 41 -3.77 24.87 -0.01
N GLY A 42 -4.04 25.29 -1.25
CA GLY A 42 -3.01 25.82 -2.16
C GLY A 42 -1.98 24.78 -2.63
N THR A 43 -2.18 23.50 -2.33
CA THR A 43 -1.29 22.41 -2.76
C THR A 43 -1.83 21.78 -4.04
N LYS A 44 -1.01 21.70 -5.09
CA LYS A 44 -1.34 20.94 -6.31
C LYS A 44 -0.62 19.61 -6.28
N ILE A 45 -1.39 18.52 -6.23
CA ILE A 45 -0.85 17.16 -6.22
C ILE A 45 -1.23 16.49 -7.54
N LYS A 46 -0.25 15.88 -8.21
CA LYS A 46 -0.48 15.09 -9.43
C LYS A 46 0.06 13.68 -9.22
N LEU A 47 -0.77 12.68 -9.47
CA LEU A 47 -0.39 11.27 -9.46
C LEU A 47 -0.25 10.78 -10.91
N TYR A 48 0.99 10.51 -11.31
CA TYR A 48 1.32 9.88 -12.58
C TYR A 48 1.32 8.37 -12.41
N GLN A 49 0.47 7.66 -13.15
CA GLN A 49 0.24 6.24 -12.90
C GLN A 49 -0.14 5.40 -14.12
N TYR A 50 -0.22 4.09 -13.88
CA TYR A 50 -1.00 3.16 -14.70
C TYR A 50 -2.23 2.69 -13.92
N GLN A 51 -3.40 2.73 -14.54
CA GLN A 51 -4.67 2.46 -13.86
C GLN A 51 -4.69 1.09 -13.16
N THR A 52 -4.12 0.06 -13.81
CA THR A 52 -4.14 -1.33 -13.34
C THR A 52 -2.84 -1.79 -12.67
N CYS A 53 -1.92 -0.87 -12.34
CA CYS A 53 -0.69 -1.20 -11.64
C CYS A 53 -0.93 -1.29 -10.12
N PRO A 54 -0.45 -2.34 -9.42
CA PRO A 54 -0.66 -2.51 -7.98
C PRO A 54 0.00 -1.41 -7.15
N PHE A 55 1.23 -0.98 -7.52
CA PHE A 55 1.90 0.12 -6.83
C PHE A 55 1.14 1.44 -6.98
N CYS A 56 0.58 1.68 -8.16
CA CYS A 56 -0.19 2.89 -8.46
C CYS A 56 -1.53 2.90 -7.72
N THR A 57 -2.25 1.78 -7.76
CA THR A 57 -3.53 1.62 -7.07
C THR A 57 -3.36 1.74 -5.57
N LYS A 58 -2.30 1.17 -4.99
CA LYS A 58 -1.92 1.41 -3.59
C LYS A 58 -1.79 2.90 -3.26
N THR A 59 -1.04 3.68 -4.05
CA THR A 59 -0.90 5.13 -3.84
C THR A 59 -2.23 5.87 -4.06
N ARG A 60 -3.01 5.50 -5.08
CA ARG A 60 -4.32 6.10 -5.37
C ARG A 60 -5.29 5.89 -4.20
N CYS A 61 -5.40 4.65 -3.72
CA CYS A 61 -6.25 4.30 -2.58
C CYS A 61 -5.84 5.05 -1.32
N PHE A 62 -4.54 5.26 -1.09
CA PHE A 62 -4.07 6.09 0.02
C PHE A 62 -4.53 7.55 -0.11
N LEU A 63 -4.32 8.18 -1.27
CA LEU A 63 -4.73 9.57 -1.49
C LEU A 63 -6.25 9.74 -1.34
N GLN A 64 -7.02 8.80 -1.88
CA GLN A 64 -8.48 8.76 -1.74
C GLN A 64 -8.92 8.58 -0.30
N ALA A 65 -8.35 7.59 0.40
CA ALA A 65 -8.68 7.33 1.80
C ALA A 65 -8.43 8.57 2.65
N GLN A 66 -7.27 9.21 2.50
CA GLN A 66 -6.92 10.41 3.28
C GLN A 66 -7.61 11.69 2.80
N GLY A 67 -8.45 11.64 1.75
CA GLY A 67 -9.12 12.84 1.23
C GLY A 67 -8.17 13.88 0.65
N ILE A 68 -6.98 13.46 0.24
CA ILE A 68 -5.98 14.34 -0.35
C ILE A 68 -6.44 14.67 -1.77
N PRO A 69 -6.65 15.94 -2.14
CA PRO A 69 -7.04 16.28 -3.50
C PRO A 69 -5.85 16.06 -4.46
N PHE A 70 -6.07 15.31 -5.54
CA PHE A 70 -5.04 15.06 -6.55
C PHE A 70 -5.60 14.99 -7.97
N GLU A 71 -4.80 15.40 -8.94
CA GLU A 71 -5.02 15.17 -10.36
C GLU A 71 -4.45 13.79 -10.74
N ASN A 72 -5.26 12.95 -11.37
CA ASN A 72 -4.81 11.66 -11.89
C ASN A 72 -4.31 11.80 -13.34
N ILE A 73 -3.06 11.43 -13.60
CA ILE A 73 -2.43 11.48 -14.93
C ILE A 73 -2.01 10.07 -15.35
N GLU A 74 -2.76 9.50 -16.29
CA GLU A 74 -2.43 8.20 -16.87
C GLU A 74 -1.19 8.33 -17.78
N VAL A 75 -0.17 7.51 -17.53
CA VAL A 75 1.11 7.55 -18.27
C VAL A 75 1.06 6.57 -19.43
N HIS A 76 1.62 6.96 -20.58
CA HIS A 76 1.78 6.04 -21.69
C HIS A 76 2.85 4.97 -21.36
N PRO A 77 2.55 3.65 -21.36
CA PRO A 77 3.49 2.59 -20.95
C PRO A 77 4.73 2.49 -21.84
N ILE A 78 4.60 2.76 -23.14
CA ILE A 78 5.70 2.76 -24.11
C ILE A 78 6.46 4.09 -24.12
N PHE A 79 5.83 5.19 -24.56
CA PHE A 79 6.52 6.46 -24.77
C PHE A 79 6.77 7.29 -23.50
N LYS A 80 5.98 7.09 -22.44
CA LYS A 80 6.12 7.74 -21.13
C LYS A 80 6.31 9.27 -21.19
N LYS A 81 5.68 9.94 -22.15
CA LYS A 81 5.83 11.39 -22.41
C LYS A 81 5.49 12.22 -21.17
N GLU A 82 4.48 11.79 -20.44
CA GLU A 82 3.95 12.46 -19.25
C GLU A 82 4.96 12.54 -18.11
N ILE A 83 5.97 11.66 -18.08
CA ILE A 83 7.01 11.63 -17.03
C ILE A 83 8.41 11.87 -17.61
N GLN A 84 8.52 12.47 -18.80
CA GLN A 84 9.82 12.78 -19.42
C GLN A 84 10.63 13.77 -18.58
N PHE A 85 9.97 14.68 -17.87
CA PHE A 85 10.61 15.64 -16.97
C PHE A 85 11.29 15.00 -15.74
N SER A 86 10.86 13.80 -15.31
CA SER A 86 11.38 13.18 -14.09
C SER A 86 12.64 12.36 -14.38
N LYS A 87 13.58 12.34 -13.42
CA LYS A 87 14.72 11.41 -13.45
C LYS A 87 14.26 9.95 -13.35
N SER A 88 13.16 9.69 -12.64
CA SER A 88 12.56 8.36 -12.55
C SER A 88 11.64 8.12 -13.74
N LYS A 89 11.80 6.96 -14.41
CA LYS A 89 10.90 6.50 -15.49
C LYS A 89 9.92 5.40 -15.01
N LYS A 90 9.70 5.34 -13.70
CA LYS A 90 8.79 4.40 -13.02
C LYS A 90 7.61 5.15 -12.42
N VAL A 91 6.47 4.47 -12.37
CA VAL A 91 5.25 4.90 -11.69
C VAL A 91 4.95 4.00 -10.47
N PRO A 92 4.21 4.46 -9.45
CA PRO A 92 3.65 5.80 -9.31
C PRO A 92 4.74 6.86 -9.11
N LEU A 93 4.49 8.05 -9.67
CA LEU A 93 5.25 9.26 -9.42
C LEU A 93 4.25 10.32 -8.96
N VAL A 94 4.55 10.99 -7.85
CA VAL A 94 3.72 12.09 -7.33
C VAL A 94 4.51 13.38 -7.36
N THR A 95 3.90 14.43 -7.88
CA THR A 95 4.42 15.79 -7.75
C THR A 95 3.56 16.56 -6.76
N VAL A 96 4.20 17.26 -5.82
CA VAL A 96 3.54 18.14 -4.87
C VAL A 96 4.09 19.55 -5.04
N GLU A 97 3.23 20.47 -5.48
CA GLU A 97 3.55 21.90 -5.62
C GLU A 97 2.84 22.69 -4.52
N LYS A 98 3.61 23.36 -3.66
CA LYS A 98 3.08 24.23 -2.59
C LYS A 98 4.04 25.41 -2.40
N ASN A 99 3.51 26.63 -2.24
CA ASN A 99 4.31 27.84 -2.01
C ASN A 99 5.45 28.04 -3.04
N GLY A 100 5.21 27.70 -4.31
CA GLY A 100 6.21 27.78 -5.38
C GLY A 100 7.31 26.70 -5.34
N LYS A 101 7.29 25.80 -4.36
CA LYS A 101 8.21 24.66 -4.27
C LYS A 101 7.58 23.41 -4.87
N LEU A 102 8.30 22.74 -5.78
CA LEU A 102 7.90 21.48 -6.40
C LEU A 102 8.73 20.33 -5.83
N GLN A 103 8.05 19.34 -5.24
CA GLN A 103 8.66 18.10 -4.76
C GLN A 103 8.21 16.91 -5.63
N GLN A 104 9.15 16.03 -5.99
CA GLN A 104 8.86 14.79 -6.71
C GLN A 104 9.09 13.59 -5.79
N LEU A 105 8.06 12.77 -5.62
CA LEU A 105 8.09 11.55 -4.81
C LEU A 105 7.91 10.33 -5.73
N SER A 106 8.85 9.38 -5.65
CA SER A 106 8.82 8.13 -6.40
C SER A 106 8.96 6.96 -5.45
N ASP A 107 8.36 5.81 -5.78
CA ASP A 107 8.11 4.67 -4.89
C ASP A 107 6.82 4.83 -4.08
N SER A 108 5.90 3.88 -4.27
CA SER A 108 4.57 3.92 -3.66
C SER A 108 4.59 3.96 -2.12
N SER A 109 5.53 3.27 -1.47
CA SER A 109 5.61 3.22 -0.01
C SER A 109 6.25 4.49 0.54
N LEU A 110 7.27 5.03 -0.15
CA LEU A 110 7.83 6.34 0.17
C LEU A 110 6.78 7.45 0.07
N ILE A 111 6.02 7.50 -1.03
CA ILE A 111 4.95 8.48 -1.24
C ILE A 111 3.98 8.45 -0.05
N ILE A 112 3.51 7.26 0.33
CA ILE A 112 2.59 7.07 1.44
C ILE A 112 3.21 7.55 2.76
N SER A 113 4.45 7.16 3.06
CA SER A 113 5.11 7.53 4.31
C SER A 113 5.40 9.03 4.42
N VAL A 114 5.87 9.67 3.36
CA VAL A 114 6.16 11.11 3.35
C VAL A 114 4.87 11.91 3.52
N LEU A 115 3.82 11.59 2.75
CA LEU A 115 2.56 12.34 2.83
C LEU A 115 1.82 12.09 4.14
N SER A 116 1.86 10.86 4.68
CA SER A 116 1.31 10.58 6.01
C SER A 116 2.11 11.30 7.10
N SER A 117 3.44 11.31 7.02
CA SER A 117 4.29 12.07 7.95
C SER A 117 3.97 13.57 7.85
N TYR A 118 3.78 14.09 6.64
CA TYR A 118 3.38 15.48 6.46
C TYR A 118 2.05 15.78 7.13
N MET A 119 1.06 14.91 7.00
CA MET A 119 -0.24 15.10 7.66
C MET A 119 -0.12 15.22 9.18
N ILE A 120 0.80 14.47 9.80
CA ILE A 120 0.87 14.36 11.27
C ILE A 120 1.82 15.37 11.93
N ASN A 121 2.75 15.96 11.17
CA ASN A 121 3.63 17.03 11.69
C ASN A 121 3.13 18.38 11.19
N ASN A 122 2.84 19.34 12.07
CA ASN A 122 2.32 20.64 11.65
C ASN A 122 3.41 21.62 11.19
N ASP A 123 4.63 21.45 11.69
CA ASP A 123 5.71 22.43 11.52
C ASP A 123 6.77 21.99 10.50
N ARG A 124 6.56 20.87 9.79
CA ARG A 124 7.52 20.30 8.84
C ARG A 124 7.02 20.39 7.41
N GLU A 125 7.90 20.86 6.53
CA GLU A 125 7.64 20.87 5.09
C GLU A 125 7.94 19.50 4.45
N ILE A 126 7.26 19.20 3.34
CA ILE A 126 7.47 17.94 2.60
C ILE A 126 8.94 17.76 2.20
N GLU A 127 9.60 18.85 1.81
CA GLU A 127 11.03 18.86 1.45
C GLU A 127 11.94 18.34 2.58
N GLU A 128 11.61 18.66 3.82
CA GLU A 128 12.37 18.24 5.00
C GLU A 128 12.10 16.77 5.33
N LEU A 129 10.83 16.36 5.22
CA LEU A 129 10.43 14.98 5.46
C LEU A 129 11.06 14.01 4.46
N VAL A 130 11.18 14.39 3.19
CA VAL A 130 11.86 13.57 2.17
C VAL A 130 13.30 13.23 2.57
N LYS A 131 14.01 14.14 3.24
CA LYS A 131 15.39 13.91 3.71
C LYS A 131 15.48 12.81 4.77
N CYS A 132 14.38 12.51 5.46
CA CYS A 132 14.30 11.44 6.47
C CYS A 132 14.22 10.02 5.85
N TYR A 133 14.13 9.92 4.51
CA TYR A 133 14.06 8.67 3.76
C TYR A 133 15.25 8.55 2.77
N PRO A 134 16.49 8.47 3.27
CA PRO A 134 17.67 8.47 2.41
C PRO A 134 17.73 7.21 1.53
N ILE A 135 18.25 7.38 0.31
CA ILE A 135 18.49 6.29 -0.63
C ILE A 135 19.91 5.79 -0.43
N THR A 136 20.06 4.51 -0.07
CA THR A 136 21.34 3.82 -0.02
C THR A 136 21.45 2.80 -1.14
N THR A 137 22.66 2.32 -1.42
CA THR A 137 22.90 1.24 -2.37
C THR A 137 23.34 0.00 -1.61
N VAL A 138 22.57 -1.07 -1.72
CA VAL A 138 22.86 -2.36 -1.08
C VAL A 138 23.19 -3.36 -2.18
N VAL A 139 24.22 -4.17 -1.98
CA VAL A 139 24.55 -5.27 -2.89
C VAL A 139 23.74 -6.49 -2.46
N ASN A 140 22.90 -7.01 -3.36
CA ASN A 140 22.10 -8.19 -3.07
C ASN A 140 22.96 -9.48 -3.09
N GLU A 141 22.38 -10.60 -2.67
CA GLU A 141 23.05 -11.92 -2.63
C GLU A 141 23.65 -12.37 -3.97
N LYS A 142 23.24 -11.76 -5.09
CA LYS A 142 23.72 -12.04 -6.44
C LYS A 142 24.82 -11.08 -6.89
N GLY A 143 25.38 -10.28 -5.98
CA GLY A 143 26.42 -9.29 -6.27
C GLY A 143 25.91 -8.06 -7.03
N LYS A 144 24.59 -7.87 -7.16
CA LYS A 144 24.01 -6.73 -7.89
C LYS A 144 23.69 -5.59 -6.93
N ALA A 145 24.22 -4.40 -7.24
CA ALA A 145 23.89 -3.17 -6.55
C ALA A 145 22.42 -2.77 -6.80
N GLU A 146 21.66 -2.60 -5.72
CA GLU A 146 20.26 -2.19 -5.73
C GLU A 146 20.06 -0.99 -4.81
N LYS A 147 19.36 0.03 -5.31
CA LYS A 147 19.02 1.21 -4.52
C LYS A 147 17.86 0.88 -3.59
N VAL A 148 18.04 1.12 -2.29
CA VAL A 148 17.06 0.88 -1.24
C VAL A 148 16.75 2.20 -0.55
N ILE A 149 15.46 2.48 -0.35
CA ILE A 149 14.99 3.65 0.39
C ILE A 149 14.88 3.24 1.85
N LEU A 150 15.70 3.85 2.71
CA LEU A 150 15.63 3.61 4.15
C LEU A 150 14.34 4.21 4.72
N ASN A 151 13.83 3.58 5.78
CA ASN A 151 12.65 4.02 6.51
C ASN A 151 11.34 4.06 5.69
N LYS A 152 11.27 3.55 4.45
CA LYS A 152 10.12 3.74 3.55
C LYS A 152 8.76 3.27 4.10
N HIS A 153 8.71 2.51 5.19
CA HIS A 153 7.50 2.06 5.87
C HIS A 153 7.28 2.65 7.27
N TRP A 154 8.14 3.56 7.71
CA TRP A 154 8.04 4.23 9.00
C TRP A 154 7.59 5.69 8.81
N LEU A 155 6.68 6.13 9.68
CA LEU A 155 6.27 7.53 9.74
C LEU A 155 7.23 8.32 10.61
N ILE A 156 7.51 9.56 10.23
CA ILE A 156 8.28 10.50 11.04
C ILE A 156 7.28 11.25 11.92
N SER A 157 7.44 11.19 13.24
CA SER A 157 6.62 11.91 14.22
C SER A 157 7.49 12.61 15.26
N GLU A 158 6.96 13.66 15.90
CA GLU A 158 7.66 14.43 16.94
C GLU A 158 7.70 13.75 18.31
N GLU A 159 6.74 12.86 18.60
CA GLU A 159 6.70 12.20 19.90
C GLU A 159 7.92 11.30 20.14
N PRO A 160 8.54 11.36 21.34
CA PRO A 160 9.62 10.45 21.68
C PRO A 160 9.10 9.02 21.51
N VAL A 161 9.91 8.17 20.87
CA VAL A 161 9.63 6.74 20.78
C VAL A 161 9.63 6.19 22.20
N VAL A 162 8.47 6.21 22.86
CA VAL A 162 8.26 5.51 24.14
C VAL A 162 8.67 4.08 23.88
N GLN A 163 9.62 3.59 24.69
CA GLN A 163 10.18 2.25 24.57
C GLN A 163 9.05 1.26 24.33
N THR A 164 9.05 0.77 23.10
CA THR A 164 7.90 0.15 22.47
C THR A 164 7.48 -1.07 23.25
N ALA A 165 6.23 -1.08 23.73
CA ALA A 165 5.58 -2.31 24.11
C ALA A 165 5.72 -3.33 22.96
N GLU A 166 5.82 -4.61 23.29
CA GLU A 166 5.92 -5.72 22.33
C GLU A 166 4.79 -5.69 21.28
N ASN A 167 3.66 -5.03 21.61
CA ASN A 167 2.46 -4.86 20.79
C ASN A 167 2.25 -3.43 20.23
N ASP A 168 3.31 -2.72 19.81
CA ASP A 168 3.18 -1.39 19.18
C ASP A 168 2.43 -1.48 17.82
N PRO A 169 1.23 -0.85 17.67
CA PRO A 169 0.46 -0.87 16.43
C PRO A 169 1.21 -0.33 15.21
N ARG A 170 2.18 0.57 15.40
CA ARG A 170 3.02 1.13 14.33
C ARG A 170 3.99 0.09 13.78
N LYS A 171 4.55 -0.76 14.65
CA LYS A 171 5.40 -1.88 14.24
C LYS A 171 4.59 -2.91 13.46
N GLU A 172 3.37 -3.20 13.91
CA GLU A 172 2.46 -4.11 13.21
C GLU A 172 2.11 -3.57 11.82
N GLU A 173 1.72 -2.29 11.72
CA GLU A 173 1.45 -1.66 10.43
C GLU A 173 2.66 -1.72 9.49
N ALA A 174 3.84 -1.29 9.98
CA ALA A 174 5.08 -1.31 9.18
C ALA A 174 5.41 -2.72 8.68
N LYS A 175 5.32 -3.74 9.55
CA LYS A 175 5.51 -5.15 9.19
C LYS A 175 4.62 -5.57 8.01
N TRP A 176 3.34 -5.22 8.05
CA TRP A 176 2.41 -5.58 6.98
C TRP A 176 2.66 -4.80 5.69
N ARG A 177 3.10 -3.54 5.78
CA ARG A 177 3.49 -2.76 4.60
C ARG A 177 4.78 -3.29 3.94
N PHE A 178 5.73 -3.80 4.72
CA PHE A 178 6.86 -4.57 4.20
C PHE A 178 6.38 -5.84 3.50
N TRP A 179 5.51 -6.62 4.15
CA TRP A 179 4.96 -7.85 3.57
C TRP A 179 4.21 -7.63 2.25
N VAL A 180 3.50 -6.50 2.10
CA VAL A 180 2.84 -6.14 0.84
C VAL A 180 3.84 -5.98 -0.31
N ASP A 181 4.92 -5.23 -0.06
CA ASP A 181 5.93 -4.89 -1.08
C ASP A 181 6.82 -6.09 -1.43
N ASP A 182 7.17 -6.90 -0.43
CA ASP A 182 8.18 -7.95 -0.57
C ASP A 182 7.57 -9.32 -0.91
N TYR A 183 6.27 -9.51 -0.66
CA TYR A 183 5.59 -10.79 -0.89
C TYR A 183 4.30 -10.65 -1.70
N LEU A 184 3.27 -9.95 -1.19
CA LEU A 184 1.92 -9.97 -1.78
C LEU A 184 1.92 -9.53 -3.26
N VAL A 185 2.61 -8.44 -3.58
CA VAL A 185 2.63 -7.90 -4.95
C VAL A 185 3.24 -8.88 -5.96
N HIS A 186 4.14 -9.77 -5.52
CA HIS A 186 4.76 -10.77 -6.37
C HIS A 186 3.84 -11.94 -6.72
N LEU A 187 2.69 -12.06 -6.04
CA LEU A 187 1.67 -13.06 -6.35
C LEU A 187 0.73 -12.62 -7.47
N ILE A 188 0.59 -11.32 -7.74
CA ILE A 188 -0.40 -10.77 -8.67
C ILE A 188 -0.16 -11.26 -10.10
N SER A 189 0.99 -10.91 -10.71
CA SER A 189 1.26 -11.26 -12.12
C SER A 189 1.21 -12.77 -12.39
N PRO A 190 1.82 -13.64 -11.57
CA PRO A 190 1.67 -15.10 -11.73
C PRO A 190 0.22 -15.57 -11.68
N ASN A 191 -0.65 -14.92 -10.91
CA ASN A 191 -2.05 -15.29 -10.76
C ASN A 191 -2.96 -14.75 -11.87
N VAL A 192 -2.76 -13.51 -12.33
CA VAL A 192 -3.64 -12.92 -13.38
C VAL A 192 -3.23 -13.35 -14.80
N TYR A 193 -1.99 -13.81 -15.00
CA TYR A 193 -1.50 -14.31 -16.29
C TYR A 193 -1.14 -15.81 -16.27
N ARG A 194 -1.74 -16.58 -15.35
CA ARG A 194 -1.44 -18.01 -15.15
C ARG A 194 -1.69 -18.86 -16.40
N THR A 195 -2.87 -18.70 -17.01
CA THR A 195 -3.25 -19.32 -18.28
C THR A 195 -3.34 -18.28 -19.39
N TYR A 196 -3.34 -18.71 -20.66
CA TYR A 196 -3.53 -17.81 -21.79
C TYR A 196 -4.87 -17.07 -21.73
N ARG A 197 -5.94 -17.74 -21.29
CA ARG A 197 -7.27 -17.13 -21.16
C ARG A 197 -7.27 -16.03 -20.10
N GLU A 198 -6.74 -16.31 -18.92
CA GLU A 198 -6.61 -15.32 -17.84
C GLU A 198 -5.71 -14.17 -18.29
N ALA A 199 -4.63 -14.47 -19.00
CA ALA A 199 -3.73 -13.42 -19.48
C ALA A 199 -4.38 -12.49 -20.49
N PHE A 200 -5.17 -13.03 -21.41
CA PHE A 200 -5.96 -12.25 -22.34
C PHE A 200 -7.04 -11.42 -21.64
N GLN A 201 -7.74 -12.00 -20.66
CA GLN A 201 -8.73 -11.28 -19.84
C GLN A 201 -8.08 -10.09 -19.12
N ALA A 202 -6.93 -10.29 -18.48
CA ALA A 202 -6.20 -9.25 -17.79
C ALA A 202 -5.76 -8.13 -18.75
N PHE A 203 -5.25 -8.47 -19.93
CA PHE A 203 -4.86 -7.48 -20.93
C PHE A 203 -6.03 -6.71 -21.54
N ASP A 204 -7.13 -7.41 -21.85
CA ASP A 204 -8.36 -6.76 -22.31
C ASP A 204 -8.84 -5.73 -21.29
N TYR A 205 -8.83 -6.09 -20.02
CA TYR A 205 -9.16 -5.17 -18.93
C TYR A 205 -8.17 -3.99 -18.85
N HIS A 206 -6.86 -4.22 -18.93
CA HIS A 206 -5.85 -3.16 -18.88
C HIS A 206 -5.97 -2.17 -20.04
N VAL A 207 -6.19 -2.66 -21.26
CA VAL A 207 -6.36 -1.81 -22.44
C VAL A 207 -7.64 -0.99 -22.34
N LYS A 208 -8.75 -1.59 -21.86
CA LYS A 208 -10.02 -0.88 -21.66
C LYS A 208 -9.96 0.22 -20.60
N GLN A 209 -9.22 0.00 -19.52
CA GLN A 209 -9.09 0.95 -18.41
C GLN A 209 -8.03 2.04 -18.65
N GLY A 210 -7.08 1.78 -19.55
CA GLY A 210 -6.03 2.73 -19.89
C GLY A 210 -6.38 3.63 -21.08
N ARG A 211 -5.40 4.43 -21.50
CA ARG A 211 -5.51 5.34 -22.66
C ARG A 211 -5.59 4.65 -24.03
N PHE A 212 -5.48 3.32 -24.10
CA PHE A 212 -5.38 2.55 -25.35
C PHE A 212 -6.68 1.90 -25.79
N ASN A 213 -7.78 2.15 -25.07
CA ASN A 213 -9.06 1.59 -25.45
C ASN A 213 -9.48 2.07 -26.85
N GLY A 214 -9.78 1.14 -27.75
CA GLY A 214 -10.17 1.44 -29.13
C GLY A 214 -9.04 1.85 -30.08
N THR A 215 -7.77 1.79 -29.68
CA THR A 215 -6.63 2.10 -30.58
C THR A 215 -6.02 0.83 -31.18
N TRP A 216 -5.35 0.96 -32.33
CA TRP A 216 -4.62 -0.15 -32.94
C TRP A 216 -3.49 -0.67 -32.03
N GLU A 217 -2.80 0.24 -31.32
CA GLU A 217 -1.81 -0.09 -30.30
C GLU A 217 -2.44 -0.91 -29.16
N GLY A 218 -3.65 -0.56 -28.74
CA GLY A 218 -4.42 -1.31 -27.76
C GLY A 218 -4.76 -2.72 -28.23
N VAL A 219 -5.15 -2.89 -29.50
CA VAL A 219 -5.40 -4.22 -30.09
C VAL A 219 -4.11 -5.05 -30.08
N VAL A 220 -3.00 -4.50 -30.57
CA VAL A 220 -1.70 -5.19 -30.58
C VAL A 220 -1.25 -5.55 -29.17
N ALA A 221 -1.33 -4.59 -28.24
CA ALA A 221 -0.99 -4.79 -26.84
C ALA A 221 -1.85 -5.88 -26.19
N LYS A 222 -3.15 -5.95 -26.52
CA LYS A 222 -4.05 -6.98 -26.00
C LYS A 222 -3.61 -8.38 -26.42
N TYR A 223 -3.39 -8.61 -27.72
CA TYR A 223 -3.04 -9.95 -28.22
C TYR A 223 -1.58 -10.31 -27.91
N LEU A 224 -0.61 -9.50 -28.36
CA LEU A 224 0.82 -9.82 -28.17
C LEU A 224 1.26 -9.66 -26.71
N GLY A 225 0.75 -8.65 -26.02
CA GLY A 225 1.06 -8.42 -24.61
C GLY A 225 0.57 -9.55 -23.71
N SER A 226 -0.61 -10.13 -23.99
CA SER A 226 -1.12 -11.28 -23.22
C SER A 226 -0.19 -12.50 -23.31
N VAL A 227 0.30 -12.83 -24.51
CA VAL A 227 1.25 -13.93 -24.73
C VAL A 227 2.59 -13.65 -24.03
N ALA A 228 3.10 -12.43 -24.17
CA ALA A 228 4.35 -12.02 -23.53
C ALA A 228 4.24 -12.12 -22.00
N MET A 229 3.15 -11.62 -21.41
CA MET A 229 2.97 -11.62 -19.96
C MET A 229 2.67 -13.01 -19.39
N TRP A 230 2.00 -13.89 -20.14
CA TRP A 230 1.93 -15.31 -19.78
C TRP A 230 3.32 -15.94 -19.67
N GLY A 231 4.21 -15.65 -20.62
CA GLY A 231 5.60 -16.09 -20.58
C GLY A 231 6.39 -15.49 -19.41
N ILE A 232 6.21 -14.19 -19.14
CA ILE A 232 6.83 -13.49 -18.00
C ILE A 232 6.31 -14.06 -16.67
N ALA A 233 5.01 -14.33 -16.54
CA ALA A 233 4.41 -14.88 -15.35
C ALA A 233 5.00 -16.24 -14.96
N LYS A 234 5.30 -17.11 -15.94
CA LYS A 234 6.04 -18.37 -15.70
C LYS A 234 7.45 -18.11 -15.15
N LYS A 235 8.17 -17.11 -15.69
CA LYS A 235 9.49 -16.71 -15.18
C LYS A 235 9.39 -16.16 -13.75
N LEU A 236 8.37 -15.35 -13.46
CA LEU A 236 8.14 -14.80 -12.13
C LEU A 236 7.76 -15.88 -11.11
N LYS A 237 6.91 -16.84 -11.49
CA LYS A 237 6.60 -18.05 -10.69
C LYS A 237 7.88 -18.74 -10.25
N LYS A 238 8.80 -19.01 -11.18
CA LYS A 238 10.10 -19.63 -10.87
C LYS A 238 11.00 -18.71 -10.02
N LYS A 239 11.07 -17.42 -10.35
CA LYS A 239 11.90 -16.43 -9.64
C LYS A 239 11.52 -16.31 -8.16
N TYR A 240 10.22 -16.28 -7.88
CA TYR A 240 9.67 -16.13 -6.53
C TYR A 240 9.35 -17.46 -5.84
N LYS A 241 9.78 -18.59 -6.43
CA LYS A 241 9.63 -19.94 -5.86
C LYS A 241 8.17 -20.25 -5.46
N LEU A 242 7.24 -19.86 -6.31
CA LEU A 242 5.81 -20.11 -6.10
C LEU A 242 5.46 -21.56 -6.39
N GLU A 243 4.38 -22.05 -5.80
CA GLU A 243 3.87 -23.41 -5.98
C GLU A 243 3.49 -23.69 -7.43
N GLU A 244 3.35 -24.97 -7.75
CA GLU A 244 2.85 -25.36 -9.07
C GLU A 244 1.48 -24.73 -9.36
N ASN A 245 0.59 -24.79 -8.39
CA ASN A 245 -0.66 -24.03 -8.40
C ASN A 245 -0.52 -22.70 -7.64
N VAL A 246 -0.13 -21.65 -8.38
CA VAL A 246 0.04 -20.28 -7.86
C VAL A 246 -1.19 -19.68 -7.18
N ARG A 247 -2.39 -20.23 -7.39
CA ARG A 247 -3.61 -19.83 -6.66
C ARG A 247 -3.50 -20.16 -5.17
N LEU A 248 -2.85 -21.27 -4.82
CA LEU A 248 -2.67 -21.67 -3.43
C LEU A 248 -1.80 -20.67 -2.65
N ASP A 249 -0.77 -20.12 -3.29
CA ASP A 249 0.03 -19.03 -2.70
C ASP A 249 -0.83 -17.80 -2.43
N LEU A 250 -1.67 -17.42 -3.39
CA LEU A 250 -2.56 -16.27 -3.24
C LEU A 250 -3.62 -16.49 -2.15
N TYR A 251 -4.20 -17.68 -2.06
CA TYR A 251 -5.16 -18.03 -1.02
C TYR A 251 -4.50 -18.00 0.36
N ARG A 252 -3.31 -18.58 0.50
CA ARG A 252 -2.52 -18.53 1.74
C ARG A 252 -2.27 -17.08 2.13
N ALA A 253 -1.77 -16.25 1.22
CA ALA A 253 -1.52 -14.83 1.50
C ALA A 253 -2.78 -14.10 1.99
N CYS A 254 -3.93 -14.31 1.33
CA CYS A 254 -5.20 -13.72 1.74
C CYS A 254 -5.65 -14.21 3.12
N ASN A 255 -5.53 -15.50 3.40
CA ASN A 255 -5.91 -16.07 4.70
C ASN A 255 -4.97 -15.60 5.82
N THR A 256 -3.66 -15.57 5.58
CA THR A 256 -2.67 -15.02 6.53
C THR A 256 -2.97 -13.57 6.88
N TRP A 257 -3.37 -12.76 5.90
CA TRP A 257 -3.82 -11.39 6.14
C TRP A 257 -5.07 -11.34 7.02
N THR A 258 -6.11 -12.12 6.71
CA THR A 258 -7.34 -12.15 7.52
C THR A 258 -7.13 -12.70 8.93
N GLU A 259 -6.25 -13.69 9.09
CA GLU A 259 -5.87 -14.28 10.38
C GLU A 259 -5.14 -13.25 11.23
N ALA A 260 -4.26 -12.44 10.62
CA ALA A 260 -3.55 -11.38 11.32
C ALA A 260 -4.43 -10.24 11.79
N ILE A 261 -5.48 -9.91 11.04
CA ILE A 261 -6.51 -8.98 11.52
C ILE A 261 -7.21 -9.57 12.76
N GLY A 262 -7.47 -10.88 12.75
CA GLY A 262 -8.16 -11.56 13.84
C GLY A 262 -9.67 -11.31 13.83
N LYS A 263 -10.33 -11.68 14.93
CA LYS A 263 -11.81 -11.60 15.06
C LYS A 263 -12.29 -10.34 15.79
N ASP A 264 -11.40 -9.70 16.53
CA ASP A 264 -11.75 -8.63 17.48
C ASP A 264 -11.78 -7.23 16.85
N ARG A 265 -11.27 -7.09 15.62
CA ARG A 265 -11.23 -5.83 14.88
C ARG A 265 -11.76 -5.99 13.46
N THR A 266 -12.22 -4.89 12.87
CA THR A 266 -12.73 -4.89 11.48
C THR A 266 -11.59 -4.78 10.47
N PHE A 267 -10.60 -3.97 10.81
CA PHE A 267 -9.43 -3.67 10.00
C PHE A 267 -8.16 -3.93 10.81
N MET A 268 -7.00 -4.01 10.17
CA MET A 268 -5.71 -4.01 10.87
C MET A 268 -5.59 -2.76 11.77
N GLY A 269 -6.08 -1.62 11.30
CA GLY A 269 -6.19 -0.38 12.07
C GLY A 269 -7.26 -0.35 13.17
N GLY A 270 -7.96 -1.45 13.46
CA GLY A 270 -9.01 -1.50 14.48
C GLY A 270 -10.41 -1.25 13.91
N SER A 271 -11.01 -0.11 14.27
CA SER A 271 -12.33 0.32 13.80
C SER A 271 -12.29 1.05 12.45
N LYS A 272 -11.13 1.60 12.07
CA LYS A 272 -10.85 2.24 10.78
C LYS A 272 -9.64 1.60 10.11
N PRO A 273 -9.54 1.60 8.76
CA PRO A 273 -8.35 1.09 8.09
C PRO A 273 -7.11 1.92 8.43
N ASN A 274 -5.95 1.27 8.54
CA ASN A 274 -4.64 1.93 8.63
C ASN A 274 -3.87 1.85 7.30
N LEU A 275 -2.59 2.25 7.27
CA LEU A 275 -1.81 2.22 6.03
C LEU A 275 -1.53 0.79 5.53
N ALA A 276 -1.53 -0.22 6.41
CA ALA A 276 -1.44 -1.62 6.01
C ALA A 276 -2.71 -2.10 5.31
N ASP A 277 -3.90 -1.79 5.85
CA ASP A 277 -5.18 -2.13 5.21
C ASP A 277 -5.27 -1.57 3.79
N VAL A 278 -4.95 -0.28 3.63
CA VAL A 278 -4.94 0.39 2.32
C VAL A 278 -3.91 -0.22 1.38
N SER A 279 -2.75 -0.60 1.91
CA SER A 279 -1.68 -1.21 1.11
C SER A 279 -2.08 -2.58 0.56
N VAL A 280 -2.67 -3.44 1.40
CA VAL A 280 -3.16 -4.76 0.97
C VAL A 280 -4.32 -4.59 0.00
N PHE A 281 -5.28 -3.71 0.31
CA PHE A 281 -6.44 -3.46 -0.54
C PHE A 281 -6.02 -2.96 -1.92
N GLY A 282 -5.15 -1.95 -1.98
CA GLY A 282 -4.71 -1.36 -3.24
C GLY A 282 -3.93 -2.33 -4.14
N VAL A 283 -3.24 -3.33 -3.56
CA VAL A 283 -2.58 -4.38 -4.34
C VAL A 283 -3.57 -5.43 -4.83
N LEU A 284 -4.55 -5.83 -4.02
CA LEU A 284 -5.54 -6.85 -4.40
C LEU A 284 -6.58 -6.33 -5.40
N SER A 285 -6.97 -5.06 -5.30
CA SER A 285 -8.04 -4.48 -6.11
C SER A 285 -7.75 -4.42 -7.59
N VAL A 286 -6.49 -4.50 -8.00
CA VAL A 286 -6.13 -4.64 -9.43
C VAL A 286 -6.68 -5.90 -10.08
N MET A 287 -7.05 -6.91 -9.27
CA MET A 287 -7.63 -8.16 -9.74
C MET A 287 -9.16 -8.17 -9.75
N GLU A 288 -9.84 -7.13 -9.23
CA GLU A 288 -11.27 -7.18 -8.87
C GLU A 288 -12.20 -7.68 -10.00
N ASN A 289 -11.84 -7.39 -11.25
CA ASN A 289 -12.60 -7.77 -12.45
C ASN A 289 -12.05 -9.00 -13.20
N LEU A 290 -11.20 -9.80 -12.54
CA LEU A 290 -10.52 -10.95 -13.13
C LEU A 290 -10.92 -12.25 -12.43
N ASP A 291 -10.80 -13.38 -13.14
CA ASP A 291 -11.10 -14.71 -12.62
C ASP A 291 -10.31 -15.01 -11.33
N ALA A 292 -9.07 -14.50 -11.26
CA ALA A 292 -8.20 -14.61 -10.08
C ALA A 292 -8.85 -14.09 -8.79
N PHE A 293 -9.60 -13.00 -8.87
CA PHE A 293 -10.23 -12.41 -7.71
C PHE A 293 -11.50 -13.18 -7.32
N GLN A 294 -12.27 -13.67 -8.29
CA GLN A 294 -13.43 -14.52 -8.02
C GLN A 294 -13.01 -15.80 -7.28
N ASP A 295 -11.90 -16.39 -7.70
CA ASP A 295 -11.26 -17.52 -7.01
C ASP A 295 -10.88 -17.16 -5.56
N VAL A 296 -10.25 -16.01 -5.34
CA VAL A 296 -9.91 -15.52 -3.99
C VAL A 296 -11.15 -15.35 -3.12
N LEU A 297 -12.22 -14.74 -3.63
CA LEU A 297 -13.46 -14.54 -2.88
C LEU A 297 -14.15 -15.86 -2.52
N LYS A 298 -14.00 -16.90 -3.35
CA LYS A 298 -14.60 -18.21 -3.14
C LYS A 298 -13.81 -19.08 -2.16
N HIS A 299 -12.49 -18.99 -2.17
CA HIS A 299 -11.59 -19.93 -1.47
C HIS A 299 -10.91 -19.34 -0.22
N THR A 300 -11.25 -18.10 0.17
CA THR A 300 -10.66 -17.42 1.33
C THR A 300 -11.72 -16.66 2.11
N SER A 301 -11.38 -16.24 3.33
CA SER A 301 -12.29 -15.42 4.17
C SER A 301 -12.19 -13.91 3.91
N ILE A 302 -11.41 -13.48 2.91
CA ILE A 302 -11.05 -12.06 2.70
C ILE A 302 -12.21 -11.17 2.28
N LYS A 303 -13.28 -11.76 1.70
CA LYS A 303 -14.41 -11.04 1.11
C LYS A 303 -14.98 -9.94 2.01
N LYS A 304 -15.24 -10.26 3.28
CA LYS A 304 -15.85 -9.32 4.23
C LYS A 304 -14.95 -8.11 4.49
N TRP A 305 -13.65 -8.34 4.74
CA TRP A 305 -12.70 -7.26 4.94
C TRP A 305 -12.53 -6.43 3.65
N TYR A 306 -12.38 -7.08 2.50
CA TYR A 306 -12.14 -6.40 1.23
C TYR A 306 -13.23 -5.37 0.91
N TYR A 307 -14.51 -5.78 0.96
CA TYR A 307 -15.61 -4.87 0.63
C TYR A 307 -15.83 -3.80 1.69
N LYS A 308 -15.56 -4.08 2.97
CA LYS A 308 -15.55 -3.04 4.01
C LYS A 308 -14.44 -2.01 3.78
N THR A 309 -13.25 -2.45 3.38
CA THR A 309 -12.13 -1.53 3.06
C THR A 309 -12.42 -0.73 1.80
N LYS A 310 -13.02 -1.36 0.78
CA LYS A 310 -13.48 -0.69 -0.44
C LYS A 310 -14.49 0.41 -0.11
N GLN A 311 -15.56 0.05 0.59
CA GLN A 311 -16.60 0.96 1.05
C GLN A 311 -15.98 2.12 1.86
N ALA A 312 -15.07 1.81 2.78
CA ALA A 312 -14.37 2.79 3.58
C ALA A 312 -13.59 3.81 2.72
N ILE A 313 -12.94 3.37 1.64
CA ILE A 313 -12.18 4.25 0.75
C ILE A 313 -13.10 5.03 -0.21
N GLU A 314 -14.23 4.45 -0.64
CA GLU A 314 -15.15 5.03 -1.63
C GLU A 314 -16.18 6.00 -1.02
N GLU A 315 -16.67 5.74 0.19
CA GLU A 315 -17.78 6.50 0.77
C GLU A 315 -17.41 7.96 1.11
N HIS A 316 -16.12 8.29 1.28
CA HIS A 316 -15.68 9.67 1.41
C HIS A 316 -14.24 9.86 0.91
N ASN A 317 -14.02 10.95 0.16
CA ASN A 317 -12.71 11.62 0.00
C ASN A 317 -12.19 12.09 1.38
N GLY A 318 -11.82 11.19 2.30
CA GLY A 318 -11.36 11.56 3.64
C GLY A 318 -11.75 10.64 4.79
N GLN A 319 -11.70 9.33 4.63
CA GLN A 319 -11.48 8.50 5.82
C GLN A 319 -10.06 8.69 6.33
N ASN A 320 -9.90 9.57 7.32
CA ASN A 320 -8.66 9.69 8.10
C ASN A 320 -8.26 8.29 8.56
N LEU A 321 -7.22 7.74 7.92
CA LEU A 321 -6.73 6.41 8.27
C LEU A 321 -6.31 6.43 9.72
N ASN A 322 -6.40 5.28 10.38
CA ASN A 322 -5.84 5.20 11.71
C ASN A 322 -4.31 5.25 11.61
N LEU A 323 -3.75 6.45 11.83
CA LEU A 323 -2.30 6.69 11.82
C LEU A 323 -1.64 6.29 13.16
N ASN A 324 -2.41 5.81 14.15
CA ASN A 324 -1.95 5.30 15.46
C ASN A 324 -0.75 6.09 16.03
N ILE A 325 -0.98 7.37 16.32
CA ILE A 325 0.05 8.28 16.83
C ILE A 325 -0.09 8.48 18.34
N SER A 326 -1.10 7.89 18.98
CA SER A 326 -1.30 7.98 20.43
C SER A 326 -1.56 6.61 21.02
N ALA A 327 -0.78 6.27 22.04
CA ALA A 327 -1.13 5.32 23.09
C ALA A 327 -0.80 5.98 24.43
#